data_AF-A0AAP7DKD2-F1
#
_entry.id   AF-A0AAP7DKD2-F1
#
_cell.length_a   1.000
_cell.length_b   1.000
_cell.length_c   1.000
_cell.angle_alpha   90.00
_cell.angle_beta   90.00
_cell.angle_gamma   90.00
#
_symmetry.space_group_name_H-M   'P 1'
#
loop_
_entity.id
_entity.type
_entity.pdbx_description
1 polymer ?
#
loop_
_entity_poly.entity_id
_entity_poly.type
_entity_poly.pdbx_seq_one_letter_code
_entity_poly.pdbx_strand_id
1 'polypeptide(L)'
;MIKWGDYDFTVTSPFGSRRDPINGKTSEHTGIDLVKAHKAPIFAFMAGEVVHARMGQSGTGFGNFGNVVAVKDQRGALHCYAHLDSCSVSVGQRVKAGQEIGKQGNTGRTNGNGAANGKGSHLHYEVRLKAAPSYGFGSHTDPEMYLAKYLDQGKGTSKMKPTDFIAKIAPAAVEDMKKTGVPASLTIAQAAIESGWGGSGLTTQANNLFGVKGSGPAGSVKMPTTEYRPDGTSYQILANFRVYHNWAESIEDHSKLLVNGTTDDPKRYHKVLNADYKTACVEVWKAEYATEPDYPKLLIDIIEQHKLQKYDQMGRIEKATIELNGKKVCEGTFANGLVTAPVRVIAEALGAKVGYDGKKATVNGKTIVGSQTLGGTAYAPVREVVEAAGSRVTSWDGKERKVGITFN
;
A
#
# COMPACT_ATOMS: atom_id res chain seq x y z
N MET A 1 14.00 14.31 4.72
CA MET A 1 15.34 13.94 5.23
C MET A 1 15.37 14.27 6.72
N ILE A 2 15.87 13.37 7.57
CA ILE A 2 15.95 13.60 9.02
C ILE A 2 17.03 14.66 9.30
N LYS A 3 16.69 15.71 10.04
CA LYS A 3 17.67 16.68 10.51
C LYS A 3 18.14 16.27 11.90
N TRP A 4 19.29 15.61 11.99
CA TRP A 4 19.83 15.12 13.27
C TRP A 4 20.14 16.23 14.28
N GLY A 5 20.39 17.45 13.80
CA GLY A 5 20.50 18.65 14.65
C GLY A 5 19.24 18.93 15.47
N ASP A 6 18.04 18.56 14.98
CA ASP A 6 16.79 18.69 15.72
C ASP A 6 16.71 17.72 16.92
N TYR A 7 17.57 16.68 16.93
CA TYR A 7 17.74 15.71 18.01
C TYR A 7 19.02 15.96 18.81
N ASP A 8 19.65 17.12 18.63
CA ASP A 8 20.91 17.52 19.26
C ASP A 8 22.08 16.58 18.92
N PHE A 9 22.13 16.08 17.67
CA PHE A 9 23.22 15.25 17.18
C PHE A 9 23.98 15.91 16.03
N THR A 10 25.30 15.76 16.05
CA THR A 10 26.18 15.97 14.89
C THR A 10 26.46 14.62 14.22
N VAL A 11 26.27 14.53 12.91
CA VAL A 11 26.66 13.35 12.15
C VAL A 11 28.17 13.36 11.96
N THR A 12 28.88 12.37 12.50
CA THR A 12 30.33 12.22 12.32
C THR A 12 30.69 11.18 11.29
N SER A 13 29.81 10.21 11.05
CA SER A 13 29.93 9.34 9.88
C SER A 13 28.56 8.87 9.38
N PRO A 14 28.24 9.08 8.10
CA PRO A 14 27.00 8.59 7.49
C PRO A 14 27.07 7.08 7.22
N PHE A 15 25.91 6.49 6.92
CA PHE A 15 25.76 5.11 6.44
C PHE A 15 26.37 4.91 5.05
N GLY A 16 26.88 3.69 4.79
CA GLY A 16 27.35 3.26 3.47
C GLY A 16 28.88 3.14 3.31
N SER A 17 29.32 2.91 2.06
CA SER A 17 30.72 2.63 1.72
C SER A 17 31.66 3.79 2.06
N ARG A 18 32.71 3.49 2.84
CA ARG A 18 33.83 4.41 3.08
C ARG A 18 35.07 3.87 2.38
N ARG A 19 35.71 4.69 1.55
CA ARG A 19 37.03 4.38 1.00
C ARG A 19 38.09 4.90 1.95
N ASP A 20 38.93 4.00 2.45
CA ASP A 20 40.09 4.37 3.25
C ASP A 20 41.05 5.22 2.40
N PRO A 21 41.37 6.46 2.80
CA PRO A 21 42.17 7.38 2.00
C PRO A 21 43.66 7.00 1.93
N ILE A 22 44.11 6.02 2.71
CA ILE A 22 45.53 5.62 2.83
C ILE A 22 45.78 4.28 2.13
N ASN A 23 44.89 3.31 2.28
CA ASN A 23 45.06 1.96 1.70
C ASN A 23 44.05 1.62 0.60
N GLY A 24 43.08 2.50 0.32
CA GLY A 24 42.12 2.36 -0.78
C GLY A 24 41.07 1.28 -0.59
N LYS A 25 41.04 0.57 0.56
CA LYS A 25 40.04 -0.45 0.86
C LYS A 25 38.69 0.18 1.18
N THR A 26 37.63 -0.42 0.65
CA THR A 26 36.25 -0.05 0.98
C THR A 26 35.83 -0.75 2.26
N SER A 27 35.38 0.01 3.26
CA SER A 27 34.74 -0.48 4.47
C SER A 27 33.31 0.01 4.49
N GLU A 28 32.36 -0.91 4.58
CA GLU A 28 30.94 -0.56 4.72
C GLU A 28 30.64 -0.10 6.13
N HIS A 29 30.02 1.08 6.26
CA HIS A 29 29.45 1.53 7.52
C HIS A 29 27.97 1.12 7.60
N THR A 30 27.67 0.16 8.46
CA THR A 30 26.37 -0.50 8.58
C THR A 30 25.32 0.29 9.37
N GLY A 31 25.69 1.47 9.86
CA GLY A 31 24.86 2.39 10.63
C GLY A 31 25.24 3.84 10.38
N ILE A 32 24.81 4.72 11.28
CA ILE A 32 25.19 6.12 11.33
C ILE A 32 25.83 6.44 12.68
N ASP A 33 26.93 7.19 12.65
CA ASP A 33 27.64 7.64 13.85
C ASP A 33 27.18 9.06 14.16
N LEU A 34 26.53 9.19 15.32
CA LEU A 34 25.92 10.41 15.82
C LEU A 34 26.61 10.83 17.12
N VAL A 35 27.07 12.06 17.19
CA VAL A 35 27.77 12.59 18.37
C VAL A 35 26.96 13.70 19.01
N LYS A 36 26.84 13.60 20.32
CA LYS A 36 26.54 14.71 21.23
C LYS A 36 27.40 14.62 22.48
N ALA A 37 27.08 15.36 23.54
CA ALA A 37 27.88 15.33 24.76
C ALA A 37 28.01 13.91 25.35
N HIS A 38 29.19 13.56 25.85
CA HIS A 38 29.42 12.29 26.52
C HIS A 38 28.46 12.13 27.71
N LYS A 39 27.88 10.93 27.88
CA LYS A 39 26.83 10.59 28.86
C LYS A 39 25.52 11.36 28.72
N ALA A 40 25.31 12.11 27.64
CA ALA A 40 24.00 12.69 27.34
C ALA A 40 22.95 11.58 27.12
N PRO A 41 21.68 11.82 27.50
CA PRO A 41 20.62 10.83 27.36
C PRO A 41 20.39 10.47 25.88
N ILE A 42 20.28 9.19 25.58
CA ILE A 42 19.87 8.65 24.28
C ILE A 42 18.41 8.29 24.36
N PHE A 43 17.62 8.86 23.46
CA PHE A 43 16.19 8.61 23.35
C PHE A 43 15.92 7.63 22.22
N ALA A 44 14.92 6.77 22.38
CA ALA A 44 14.46 5.93 21.30
C ALA A 44 13.94 6.80 20.15
N PHE A 45 14.47 6.65 18.95
CA PHE A 45 13.95 7.32 17.76
C PHE A 45 12.55 6.80 17.39
N MET A 46 12.19 5.63 17.91
CA MET A 46 11.05 4.82 17.48
C MET A 46 10.40 4.10 18.66
N ALA A 47 9.09 3.94 18.62
CA ALA A 47 8.39 3.09 19.58
C ALA A 47 8.55 1.61 19.22
N GLY A 48 8.63 0.75 20.23
CA GLY A 48 8.78 -0.68 20.01
C GLY A 48 9.03 -1.46 21.29
N GLU A 49 9.37 -2.74 21.13
CA GLU A 49 9.72 -3.64 22.22
C GLU A 49 11.23 -3.80 22.33
N VAL A 50 11.77 -3.63 23.53
CA VAL A 50 13.20 -3.85 23.79
C VAL A 50 13.48 -5.35 23.77
N VAL A 51 14.29 -5.80 22.82
CA VAL A 51 14.68 -7.22 22.68
C VAL A 51 16.14 -7.47 23.09
N HIS A 52 16.90 -6.40 23.33
CA HIS A 52 18.26 -6.45 23.89
C HIS A 52 18.54 -5.16 24.67
N ALA A 53 19.20 -5.26 25.83
CA ALA A 53 19.57 -4.11 26.66
C ALA A 53 20.76 -4.45 27.58
N ARG A 54 21.92 -4.75 27.00
CA ARG A 54 23.13 -5.18 27.74
C ARG A 54 24.38 -5.10 26.86
N MET A 55 25.53 -5.49 27.41
CA MET A 55 26.78 -5.63 26.67
C MET A 55 26.62 -6.66 25.54
N GLY A 56 26.96 -6.26 24.32
CA GLY A 56 26.99 -7.09 23.14
C GLY A 56 28.07 -8.16 23.22
N GLN A 57 27.75 -9.36 22.76
CA GLN A 57 28.65 -10.52 22.79
C GLN A 57 28.99 -10.96 21.36
N SER A 58 30.22 -11.42 21.15
CA SER A 58 30.64 -12.03 19.88
C SER A 58 29.71 -13.17 19.48
N GLY A 59 29.37 -13.27 18.19
CA GLY A 59 28.44 -14.29 17.67
C GLY A 59 26.95 -13.93 17.79
N THR A 60 26.58 -12.90 18.56
CA THR A 60 25.17 -12.50 18.71
C THR A 60 24.66 -11.55 17.62
N GLY A 61 25.57 -10.97 16.82
CA GLY A 61 25.25 -9.85 15.92
C GLY A 61 25.49 -8.46 16.55
N PHE A 62 25.91 -8.41 17.82
CA PHE A 62 26.36 -7.19 18.53
C PHE A 62 27.81 -7.28 19.02
N GLY A 63 28.62 -8.16 18.42
CA GLY A 63 30.05 -8.24 18.73
C GLY A 63 30.72 -6.88 18.52
N ASN A 64 31.53 -6.44 19.48
CA ASN A 64 32.21 -5.13 19.50
C ASN A 64 31.32 -3.89 19.66
N PHE A 65 30.00 -4.01 19.75
CA PHE A 65 29.08 -2.87 19.84
C PHE A 65 29.04 -2.23 21.24
N GLY A 66 29.68 -2.83 22.25
CA GLY A 66 29.60 -2.33 23.62
C GLY A 66 28.22 -2.58 24.23
N ASN A 67 27.77 -1.68 25.10
CA ASN A 67 26.39 -1.71 25.59
C ASN A 67 25.43 -1.34 24.45
N VAL A 68 24.45 -2.22 24.22
CA VAL A 68 23.45 -2.08 23.17
C VAL A 68 22.06 -2.09 23.77
N VAL A 69 21.23 -1.15 23.34
CA VAL A 69 19.78 -1.31 23.38
C VAL A 69 19.30 -1.62 21.96
N ALA A 70 18.51 -2.68 21.81
CA ALA A 70 17.88 -3.03 20.54
C ALA A 70 16.36 -3.04 20.70
N VAL A 71 15.67 -2.23 19.90
CA VAL A 71 14.22 -2.06 19.92
C VAL A 71 13.63 -2.63 18.64
N LYS A 72 12.77 -3.63 18.75
CA LYS A 72 12.00 -4.18 17.63
C LYS A 72 10.75 -3.33 17.42
N ASP A 73 10.60 -2.76 16.24
CA ASP A 73 9.44 -1.97 15.90
C ASP A 73 8.24 -2.83 15.48
N GLN A 74 7.13 -2.17 15.14
CA GLN A 74 5.90 -2.85 14.72
C GLN A 74 6.03 -3.59 13.38
N ARG A 75 7.03 -3.25 12.57
CA ARG A 75 7.32 -3.89 11.27
C ARG A 75 8.31 -5.05 11.41
N GLY A 76 8.78 -5.31 12.63
CA GLY A 76 9.78 -6.33 12.90
C GLY A 76 11.21 -5.90 12.60
N ALA A 77 11.44 -4.64 12.22
CA ALA A 77 12.77 -4.09 12.08
C ALA A 77 13.39 -3.82 13.45
N LEU A 78 14.70 -3.94 13.53
CA LEU A 78 15.48 -3.77 14.75
C LEU A 78 16.25 -2.46 14.71
N HIS A 79 15.99 -1.61 15.69
CA HIS A 79 16.68 -0.35 15.93
C HIS A 79 17.76 -0.57 16.97
N CYS A 80 19.02 -0.54 16.56
CA CYS A 80 20.18 -0.87 17.40
C CYS A 80 20.89 0.43 17.82
N TYR A 81 21.00 0.65 19.12
CA TYR A 81 21.67 1.80 19.72
C TYR A 81 22.91 1.29 20.44
N ALA A 82 24.08 1.49 19.85
CA ALA A 82 25.34 0.91 20.28
C ALA A 82 26.30 1.94 20.92
N HIS A 83 27.38 1.42 21.49
CA HIS A 83 28.41 2.15 22.22
C HIS A 83 27.88 2.92 23.44
N LEU A 84 26.74 2.52 24.01
CA LEU A 84 26.13 3.23 25.14
C LEU A 84 27.02 3.16 26.40
N ASP A 85 26.95 4.18 27.26
CA ASP A 85 27.60 4.16 28.57
C ASP A 85 26.81 3.23 29.50
N SER A 86 25.49 3.39 29.50
CA SER A 86 24.53 2.60 30.28
C SER A 86 23.24 2.39 29.50
N CYS A 87 22.52 1.30 29.81
CA CYS A 87 21.15 1.06 29.35
C CYS A 87 20.17 1.49 30.46
N SER A 88 19.14 2.25 30.10
CA SER A 88 18.09 2.74 31.03
C SER A 88 16.80 1.91 30.94
N VAL A 89 16.79 0.83 30.14
CA VAL A 89 15.63 -0.03 29.86
C VAL A 89 15.99 -1.50 29.98
N SER A 90 14.97 -2.37 30.08
CA SER A 90 15.13 -3.82 30.20
C SER A 90 14.47 -4.58 29.05
N VAL A 91 14.94 -5.80 28.77
CA VAL A 91 14.33 -6.69 27.76
C VAL A 91 12.86 -6.96 28.10
N GLY A 92 11.99 -6.93 27.09
CA GLY A 92 10.54 -7.05 27.20
C GLY A 92 9.82 -5.72 27.46
N GLN A 93 10.54 -4.64 27.78
CA GLN A 93 9.94 -3.32 27.99
C GLN A 93 9.46 -2.73 26.65
N ARG A 94 8.22 -2.24 26.60
CA ARG A 94 7.76 -1.38 25.51
C ARG A 94 8.20 0.06 25.74
N VAL A 95 8.84 0.65 24.75
CA VAL A 95 9.32 2.05 24.79
C VAL A 95 8.56 2.89 23.78
N LYS A 96 8.35 4.16 24.10
CA LYS A 96 7.81 5.16 23.16
C LYS A 96 8.96 5.87 22.44
N ALA A 97 8.70 6.40 21.23
CA ALA A 97 9.61 7.35 20.61
C ALA A 97 9.80 8.56 21.55
N GLY A 98 11.04 9.03 21.70
CA GLY A 98 11.43 10.07 22.64
C GLY A 98 11.61 9.60 24.09
N GLN A 99 11.40 8.33 24.40
CA GLN A 99 11.69 7.79 25.73
C GLN A 99 13.19 7.55 25.89
N GLU A 100 13.77 7.90 27.04
CA GLU A 100 15.18 7.61 27.32
C GLU A 100 15.42 6.10 27.39
N ILE A 101 16.45 5.63 26.69
CA ILE A 101 16.84 4.22 26.63
C ILE A 101 18.25 3.95 27.09
N GLY A 102 19.08 4.99 27.23
CA GLY A 102 20.45 4.85 27.70
C GLY A 102 21.18 6.18 27.67
N LYS A 103 22.51 6.13 27.79
CA LYS A 103 23.38 7.31 27.74
C LYS A 103 24.47 7.14 26.69
N GLN A 104 24.84 8.22 26.01
CA GLN A 104 25.89 8.15 24.99
C GLN A 104 27.20 7.75 25.66
N GLY A 105 27.87 6.74 25.12
CA GLY A 105 29.09 6.22 25.72
C GLY A 105 30.20 6.04 24.73
N ASN A 106 31.12 5.19 25.15
CA ASN A 106 32.34 4.86 24.42
C ASN A 106 32.69 3.38 24.63
N THR A 107 31.69 2.54 24.92
CA THR A 107 31.89 1.11 25.24
C THR A 107 32.07 0.29 23.97
N GLY A 108 32.71 -0.88 24.07
CA GLY A 108 33.03 -1.69 22.89
C GLY A 108 34.17 -1.10 22.07
N ARG A 109 34.16 -1.31 20.75
CA ARG A 109 35.24 -0.87 19.85
C ARG A 109 34.90 0.48 19.24
N THR A 110 35.53 1.53 19.77
CA THR A 110 35.40 2.91 19.28
C THR A 110 36.78 3.52 19.02
N ASN A 111 36.87 4.66 18.33
CA ASN A 111 38.14 5.35 18.07
C ASN A 111 38.86 5.85 19.34
N GLY A 112 38.21 5.82 20.50
CA GLY A 112 38.81 6.14 21.80
C GLY A 112 38.85 4.99 22.79
N ASN A 113 38.47 3.77 22.40
CA ASN A 113 38.53 2.53 23.21
C ASN A 113 38.13 2.69 24.70
N GLY A 114 37.00 3.34 25.00
CA GLY A 114 36.53 3.48 26.37
C GLY A 114 37.25 4.54 27.21
N ALA A 115 37.97 5.48 26.59
CA ALA A 115 38.61 6.59 27.28
C ALA A 115 37.62 7.32 28.23
N ALA A 116 38.01 7.45 29.50
CA ALA A 116 37.16 7.99 30.58
C ALA A 116 36.78 9.47 30.37
N ASN A 117 37.54 10.21 29.55
CA ASN A 117 37.27 11.60 29.20
C ASN A 117 36.26 11.74 28.04
N GLY A 118 35.64 10.64 27.58
CA GLY A 118 34.66 10.66 26.50
C GLY A 118 35.24 10.84 25.10
N LYS A 119 36.57 10.82 24.93
CA LYS A 119 37.20 10.89 23.60
C LYS A 119 36.73 9.71 22.75
N GLY A 120 36.15 9.99 21.59
CA GLY A 120 35.58 8.97 20.70
C GLY A 120 34.15 8.53 21.05
N SER A 121 33.51 9.16 22.04
CA SER A 121 32.12 8.90 22.40
C SER A 121 31.17 9.29 21.27
N HIS A 122 30.33 8.34 20.85
CA HIS A 122 29.30 8.51 19.84
C HIS A 122 28.21 7.46 20.05
N LEU A 123 27.03 7.70 19.51
CA LEU A 123 26.01 6.70 19.27
C LEU A 123 26.26 6.11 17.87
N HIS A 124 26.50 4.80 17.80
CA HIS A 124 26.37 4.08 16.54
C HIS A 124 24.94 3.54 16.44
N TYR A 125 24.18 4.06 15.48
CA TYR A 125 22.77 3.73 15.29
C TYR A 125 22.59 2.92 14.01
N GLU A 126 22.09 1.70 14.12
CA GLU A 126 21.76 0.85 12.97
C GLU A 126 20.26 0.57 12.91
N VAL A 127 19.73 0.41 11.70
CA VAL A 127 18.44 -0.23 11.47
C VAL A 127 18.67 -1.51 10.70
N ARG A 128 18.09 -2.61 11.18
CA ARG A 128 18.14 -3.93 10.54
C ARG A 128 16.73 -4.37 10.19
N LEU A 129 16.49 -4.82 8.97
CA LEU A 129 15.14 -5.13 8.46
C LEU A 129 14.56 -6.42 9.08
N LYS A 130 15.39 -7.27 9.66
CA LYS A 130 14.98 -8.49 10.35
C LYS A 130 15.50 -8.47 11.79
N ALA A 131 14.81 -9.15 12.71
CA ALA A 131 15.27 -9.32 14.10
C ALA A 131 15.92 -10.68 14.37
N ALA A 132 15.89 -11.61 13.41
CA ALA A 132 16.41 -12.97 13.55
C ALA A 132 16.95 -13.53 12.22
N PRO A 133 17.86 -14.53 12.26
CA PRO A 133 18.64 -14.96 13.44
C PRO A 133 19.67 -13.89 13.86
N SER A 134 20.29 -14.05 15.04
CA SER A 134 21.39 -13.20 15.52
C SER A 134 21.13 -11.69 15.43
N TYR A 135 19.97 -11.25 15.94
CA TYR A 135 19.54 -9.85 15.93
C TYR A 135 19.64 -9.18 14.54
N GLY A 136 19.32 -9.94 13.48
CA GLY A 136 19.23 -9.39 12.13
C GLY A 136 20.55 -9.02 11.48
N PHE A 137 21.67 -9.54 11.98
CA PHE A 137 22.99 -9.27 11.42
C PHE A 137 23.01 -9.49 9.89
N GLY A 138 23.56 -8.53 9.15
CA GLY A 138 23.61 -8.55 7.69
C GLY A 138 22.39 -7.94 6.98
N SER A 139 21.30 -7.62 7.70
CA SER A 139 20.08 -7.01 7.10
C SER A 139 20.01 -5.49 7.28
N HIS A 140 21.16 -4.81 7.21
CA HIS A 140 21.27 -3.38 7.49
C HIS A 140 20.61 -2.52 6.40
N THR A 141 20.02 -1.41 6.82
CA THR A 141 19.47 -0.39 5.91
C THR A 141 19.86 0.99 6.41
N ASP A 142 19.78 1.99 5.53
CA ASP A 142 20.05 3.38 5.88
C ASP A 142 19.08 3.85 6.99
N PRO A 143 19.60 4.16 8.20
CA PRO A 143 18.78 4.58 9.32
C PRO A 143 18.02 5.88 9.07
N GLU A 144 18.60 6.83 8.33
CA GLU A 144 17.94 8.09 8.00
C GLU A 144 16.75 7.85 7.08
N MET A 145 16.93 7.00 6.07
CA MET A 145 15.86 6.69 5.12
C MET A 145 14.76 5.88 5.77
N TYR A 146 15.10 4.91 6.64
CA TYR A 146 14.11 4.15 7.38
C TYR A 146 13.29 5.05 8.31
N LEU A 147 13.97 5.89 9.10
CA LEU A 147 13.32 6.84 9.99
C LEU A 147 12.55 7.91 9.21
N ALA A 148 13.04 8.40 8.07
CA ALA A 148 12.31 9.34 7.23
C ALA A 148 11.02 8.70 6.69
N LYS A 149 11.09 7.48 6.16
CA LYS A 149 9.89 6.74 5.71
C LYS A 149 8.89 6.54 6.86
N TYR A 150 9.37 6.25 8.06
CA TYR A 150 8.50 6.03 9.22
C TYR A 150 7.96 7.33 9.85
N LEU A 151 8.77 8.38 9.95
CA LEU A 151 8.39 9.68 10.50
C LEU A 151 7.57 10.52 9.51
N ASP A 152 7.73 10.34 8.20
CA ASP A 152 6.85 10.89 7.17
C ASP A 152 5.44 10.27 7.26
N GLN A 153 5.36 8.96 7.53
CA GLN A 153 4.11 8.27 7.88
C GLN A 153 3.52 8.69 9.24
N GLY A 154 4.26 9.50 10.03
CA GLY A 154 3.85 10.09 11.31
C GLY A 154 3.74 11.62 11.33
N LYS A 155 4.13 12.32 10.26
CA LYS A 155 4.16 13.80 10.16
C LYS A 155 3.54 14.34 8.87
N GLY A 156 2.63 13.61 8.24
CA GLY A 156 1.53 14.22 7.51
C GLY A 156 0.44 14.64 8.49
N THR A 157 0.17 15.93 8.64
CA THR A 157 -1.06 16.43 9.25
C THR A 157 -2.24 16.15 8.31
N SER A 158 -2.56 14.86 8.19
CA SER A 158 -3.79 14.25 7.67
C SER A 158 -3.61 12.74 7.80
N LYS A 159 -3.83 12.19 9.01
CA LYS A 159 -3.87 10.73 9.22
C LYS A 159 -5.16 10.20 8.62
N MET A 160 -5.18 10.01 7.31
CA MET A 160 -6.26 9.27 6.69
C MET A 160 -6.25 7.87 7.32
N LYS A 161 -7.28 7.57 8.13
CA LYS A 161 -7.40 6.24 8.73
C LYS A 161 -7.53 5.22 7.60
N PRO A 162 -7.14 3.95 7.79
CA PRO A 162 -7.37 2.91 6.79
C PRO A 162 -8.81 2.92 6.27
N THR A 163 -9.80 3.14 7.15
CA THR A 163 -11.22 3.28 6.78
C THR A 163 -11.49 4.44 5.82
N ASP A 164 -10.87 5.60 6.06
CA ASP A 164 -11.08 6.81 5.28
C ASP A 164 -10.37 6.71 3.93
N PHE A 165 -9.19 6.09 3.92
CA PHE A 165 -8.44 5.77 2.70
C PHE A 165 -9.27 4.86 1.81
N ILE A 166 -9.72 3.72 2.37
CA ILE A 166 -10.54 2.74 1.67
C ILE A 166 -11.82 3.40 1.15
N ALA A 167 -12.52 4.20 1.96
CA ALA A 167 -13.74 4.89 1.53
C ALA A 167 -13.49 5.85 0.36
N LYS A 168 -12.34 6.54 0.33
CA LYS A 168 -11.97 7.46 -0.74
C LYS A 168 -11.58 6.75 -2.03
N ILE A 169 -10.81 5.66 -1.95
CA ILE A 169 -10.27 4.96 -3.13
C ILE A 169 -11.27 3.96 -3.73
N ALA A 170 -12.12 3.33 -2.91
CA ALA A 170 -12.94 2.20 -3.33
C ALA A 170 -13.87 2.49 -4.53
N PRO A 171 -14.56 3.64 -4.64
CA PRO A 171 -15.40 3.91 -5.81
C PRO A 171 -14.61 3.87 -7.13
N ALA A 172 -13.42 4.47 -7.15
CA ALA A 172 -12.57 4.47 -8.34
C ALA A 172 -12.01 3.08 -8.65
N ALA A 173 -11.61 2.31 -7.62
CA ALA A 173 -11.14 0.94 -7.81
C ALA A 173 -12.24 0.00 -8.34
N VAL A 174 -13.48 0.15 -7.88
CA VAL A 174 -14.63 -0.63 -8.37
C VAL A 174 -14.96 -0.28 -9.82
N GLU A 175 -14.96 1.01 -10.17
CA GLU A 175 -15.18 1.45 -11.55
C GLU A 175 -14.06 1.02 -12.49
N ASP A 176 -12.81 1.03 -12.02
CA ASP A 176 -11.68 0.51 -12.79
C ASP A 176 -11.78 -1.00 -13.01
N MET A 177 -12.11 -1.77 -11.96
CA MET A 177 -12.34 -3.22 -12.06
C MET A 177 -13.37 -3.58 -13.14
N LYS A 178 -14.49 -2.83 -13.23
CA LYS A 178 -15.51 -3.05 -14.25
C LYS A 178 -14.99 -2.89 -15.68
N LYS A 179 -14.00 -2.01 -15.88
CA LYS A 179 -13.41 -1.70 -17.19
C LYS A 179 -12.28 -2.65 -17.55
N THR A 180 -11.46 -3.03 -16.58
CA THR A 180 -10.17 -3.67 -16.80
C THR A 180 -10.15 -5.14 -16.39
N GLY A 181 -11.05 -5.54 -15.49
CA GLY A 181 -11.03 -6.83 -14.82
C GLY A 181 -10.02 -6.93 -13.68
N VAL A 182 -9.25 -5.89 -13.37
CA VAL A 182 -8.32 -5.90 -12.22
C VAL A 182 -9.14 -5.89 -10.92
N PRO A 183 -8.97 -6.87 -10.00
CA PRO A 183 -9.77 -6.93 -8.79
C PRO A 183 -9.64 -5.66 -7.93
N ALA A 184 -10.77 -5.04 -7.57
CA ALA A 184 -10.78 -3.81 -6.79
C ALA A 184 -10.08 -3.99 -5.43
N SER A 185 -10.22 -5.16 -4.78
CA SER A 185 -9.55 -5.45 -3.53
C SER A 185 -8.03 -5.43 -3.67
N LEU A 186 -7.49 -5.94 -4.79
CA LEU A 186 -6.06 -5.96 -5.08
C LEU A 186 -5.56 -4.51 -5.26
N THR A 187 -6.24 -3.73 -6.11
CA THR A 187 -5.88 -2.32 -6.35
C THR A 187 -5.85 -1.51 -5.05
N ILE A 188 -6.84 -1.69 -4.18
CA ILE A 188 -6.91 -0.99 -2.88
C ILE A 188 -5.76 -1.42 -1.97
N ALA A 189 -5.44 -2.72 -1.92
CA ALA A 189 -4.37 -3.25 -1.07
C ALA A 189 -2.98 -2.81 -1.55
N GLN A 190 -2.70 -2.88 -2.86
CA GLN A 190 -1.46 -2.35 -3.43
C GLN A 190 -1.34 -0.86 -3.15
N ALA A 191 -2.38 -0.06 -3.42
CA ALA A 191 -2.36 1.37 -3.14
C ALA A 191 -2.10 1.65 -1.65
N ALA A 192 -2.69 0.88 -0.73
CA ALA A 192 -2.46 1.05 0.71
C ALA A 192 -0.99 0.80 1.09
N ILE A 193 -0.35 -0.23 0.54
CA ILE A 193 1.06 -0.54 0.77
C ILE A 193 1.95 0.56 0.17
N GLU A 194 1.79 0.82 -1.13
CA GLU A 194 2.69 1.67 -1.91
C GLU A 194 2.62 3.14 -1.49
N SER A 195 1.43 3.62 -1.13
CA SER A 195 1.23 5.01 -0.69
C SER A 195 1.32 5.21 0.81
N GLY A 196 1.48 4.13 1.60
CA GLY A 196 1.36 4.18 3.05
C GLY A 196 0.01 4.75 3.49
N TRP A 197 -1.09 4.15 3.01
CA TRP A 197 -2.48 4.61 3.24
C TRP A 197 -2.75 6.04 2.76
N GLY A 198 -2.14 6.44 1.65
CA GLY A 198 -2.28 7.75 1.03
C GLY A 198 -1.42 8.84 1.66
N GLY A 199 -0.63 8.51 2.68
CA GLY A 199 0.15 9.46 3.46
C GLY A 199 1.54 9.76 2.92
N SER A 200 2.03 9.02 1.92
CA SER A 200 3.39 9.24 1.39
C SER A 200 3.55 10.66 0.81
N GLY A 201 4.75 11.23 0.95
CA GLY A 201 5.08 12.50 0.30
C GLY A 201 4.80 12.51 -1.22
N LEU A 202 5.04 11.39 -1.90
CA LEU A 202 4.74 11.25 -3.33
C LEU A 202 3.23 11.29 -3.60
N THR A 203 2.42 10.58 -2.82
CA THR A 203 0.96 10.58 -3.00
C THR A 203 0.34 11.94 -2.68
N THR A 204 0.81 12.60 -1.62
CA THR A 204 0.29 13.91 -1.20
C THR A 204 0.67 15.03 -2.17
N GLN A 205 1.84 14.96 -2.81
CA GLN A 205 2.30 15.96 -3.78
C GLN A 205 1.86 15.68 -5.22
N ALA A 206 1.73 14.41 -5.60
CA ALA A 206 1.57 14.01 -6.99
C ALA A 206 0.31 13.18 -7.30
N ASN A 207 -0.53 12.90 -6.30
CA ASN A 207 -1.65 11.94 -6.40
C ASN A 207 -1.23 10.55 -6.92
N ASN A 208 0.06 10.21 -6.80
CA ASN A 208 0.63 8.97 -7.31
C ASN A 208 0.61 7.93 -6.19
N LEU A 209 -0.29 6.95 -6.32
CA LEU A 209 -0.54 5.93 -5.31
C LEU A 209 0.43 4.75 -5.41
N PHE A 210 1.00 4.50 -6.59
CA PHE A 210 1.73 3.26 -6.92
C PHE A 210 3.20 3.49 -7.25
N GLY A 211 3.74 4.69 -7.00
CA GLY A 211 5.15 4.98 -7.26
C GLY A 211 5.53 4.98 -8.75
N VAL A 212 4.59 5.27 -9.65
CA VAL A 212 4.85 5.17 -11.10
C VAL A 212 5.81 6.27 -11.56
N LYS A 213 6.94 5.87 -12.16
CA LYS A 213 7.96 6.78 -12.71
C LYS A 213 7.57 7.34 -14.08
N GLY A 214 8.09 8.52 -14.42
CA GLY A 214 7.90 9.21 -15.71
C GLY A 214 7.13 10.52 -15.61
N SER A 215 6.43 10.88 -16.69
CA SER A 215 5.52 12.03 -16.75
C SER A 215 4.08 11.54 -16.90
N GLY A 216 3.21 12.04 -16.03
CA GLY A 216 1.78 11.76 -16.01
C GLY A 216 0.96 12.88 -16.65
N PRO A 217 -0.38 12.78 -16.59
CA PRO A 217 -1.30 13.76 -17.17
C PRO A 217 -1.19 15.15 -16.54
N ALA A 218 -0.71 15.26 -15.30
CA ALA A 218 -0.46 16.53 -14.62
C ALA A 218 1.05 16.87 -14.51
N GLY A 219 1.89 16.22 -15.32
CA GLY A 219 3.33 16.46 -15.37
C GLY A 219 4.16 15.45 -14.55
N SER A 220 5.29 15.88 -14.04
CA SER A 220 6.22 15.03 -13.27
C SER A 220 6.81 15.77 -12.06
N VAL A 221 7.14 15.00 -11.02
CA VAL A 221 7.86 15.50 -9.83
C VAL A 221 9.14 14.69 -9.64
N LYS A 222 10.25 15.36 -9.36
CA LYS A 222 11.54 14.71 -9.14
C LYS A 222 11.71 14.38 -7.66
N MET A 223 11.83 13.10 -7.33
CA MET A 223 11.97 12.65 -5.94
C MET A 223 13.05 11.56 -5.81
N PRO A 224 13.70 11.45 -4.63
CA PRO A 224 14.58 10.33 -4.33
C PRO A 224 13.84 8.99 -4.37
N THR A 225 14.46 7.96 -4.93
CA THR A 225 13.98 6.58 -4.97
C THR A 225 15.10 5.62 -4.63
N THR A 226 14.75 4.53 -3.95
CA THR A 226 15.66 3.39 -3.74
C THR A 226 15.70 2.53 -4.99
N GLU A 227 16.91 2.25 -5.49
CA GLU A 227 17.18 1.24 -6.50
C GLU A 227 18.00 0.10 -5.91
N TYR A 228 17.91 -1.07 -6.52
CA TYR A 228 18.67 -2.25 -6.12
C TYR A 228 19.65 -2.63 -7.22
N ARG A 229 20.87 -2.96 -6.83
CA ARG A 229 21.89 -3.55 -7.69
C ARG A 229 21.66 -5.07 -7.80
N PRO A 230 22.26 -5.72 -8.82
CA PRO A 230 22.19 -7.18 -8.97
C PRO A 230 22.70 -7.97 -7.75
N ASP A 231 23.57 -7.38 -6.94
CA ASP A 231 24.09 -7.96 -5.70
C ASP A 231 23.15 -7.79 -4.49
N GLY A 232 21.97 -7.20 -4.69
CA GLY A 232 20.98 -6.93 -3.64
C GLY A 232 21.25 -5.68 -2.82
N THR A 233 22.38 -4.99 -3.04
CA THR A 233 22.65 -3.71 -2.36
C THR A 233 21.77 -2.61 -2.92
N SER A 234 21.28 -1.73 -2.06
CA SER A 234 20.45 -0.60 -2.49
C SER A 234 21.27 0.68 -2.66
N TYR A 235 20.78 1.62 -3.47
CA TYR A 235 21.31 2.98 -3.59
C TYR A 235 20.17 3.97 -3.86
N GLN A 236 20.39 5.25 -3.55
CA GLN A 236 19.42 6.30 -3.84
C GLN A 236 19.76 6.99 -5.16
N ILE A 237 18.74 7.21 -5.98
CA ILE A 237 18.82 8.12 -7.14
C ILE A 237 17.64 9.07 -7.14
N LEU A 238 17.77 10.21 -7.82
CA LEU A 238 16.62 11.04 -8.16
C LEU A 238 15.94 10.46 -9.40
N ALA A 239 14.65 10.18 -9.31
CA ALA A 239 13.82 9.78 -10.44
C ALA A 239 12.65 10.75 -10.61
N ASN A 240 12.17 10.89 -11.84
CA ASN A 240 10.92 11.58 -12.12
C ASN A 240 9.76 10.62 -11.88
N PHE A 241 8.76 11.06 -11.13
CA PHE A 241 7.51 10.35 -10.88
C PHE A 241 6.35 11.06 -11.55
N ARG A 242 5.39 10.28 -12.05
CA ARG A 242 4.19 10.80 -12.70
C ARG A 242 3.35 11.58 -11.69
N VAL A 243 2.81 12.72 -12.14
CA VAL A 243 1.84 13.52 -11.40
C VAL A 243 0.47 13.33 -12.05
N TYR A 244 -0.55 13.15 -11.21
CA TYR A 244 -1.94 12.97 -11.59
C TYR A 244 -2.81 14.08 -11.01
N HIS A 245 -3.93 14.40 -11.66
CA HIS A 245 -4.91 15.34 -11.12
C HIS A 245 -5.68 14.77 -9.93
N ASN A 246 -5.82 13.45 -9.86
CA ASN A 246 -6.55 12.75 -8.82
C ASN A 246 -6.14 11.27 -8.73
N TRP A 247 -6.61 10.58 -7.70
CA TRP A 247 -6.29 9.16 -7.47
C TRP A 247 -6.89 8.22 -8.52
N ALA A 248 -8.00 8.58 -9.18
CA ALA A 248 -8.60 7.73 -10.20
C ALA A 248 -7.70 7.61 -11.43
N GLU A 249 -7.03 8.70 -11.83
CA GLU A 249 -6.02 8.65 -12.90
C GLU A 249 -4.80 7.79 -12.53
N SER A 250 -4.37 7.83 -11.26
CA SER A 250 -3.28 6.96 -10.79
C SER A 250 -3.68 5.47 -10.81
N ILE A 251 -4.94 5.16 -10.49
CA ILE A 251 -5.49 3.80 -10.57
C ILE A 251 -5.57 3.33 -12.03
N GLU A 252 -6.07 4.18 -12.93
CA GLU A 252 -6.18 3.84 -14.35
C GLU A 252 -4.80 3.55 -14.95
N ASP A 253 -3.78 4.34 -14.61
CA ASP A 253 -2.41 4.14 -15.09
C ASP A 253 -1.77 2.86 -14.53
N HIS A 254 -2.04 2.53 -13.27
CA HIS A 254 -1.66 1.24 -12.68
C HIS A 254 -2.33 0.07 -13.41
N SER A 255 -3.64 0.15 -13.67
CA SER A 255 -4.36 -0.91 -14.35
C SER A 255 -3.96 -1.07 -15.82
N LYS A 256 -3.51 0.01 -16.49
CA LYS A 256 -2.89 -0.09 -17.83
C LYS A 256 -1.68 -1.01 -17.85
N LEU A 257 -0.84 -1.02 -16.82
CA LEU A 257 0.28 -1.97 -16.72
C LEU A 257 -0.24 -3.41 -16.64
N LEU A 258 -1.26 -3.67 -15.82
CA LEU A 258 -1.82 -5.02 -15.65
C LEU A 258 -2.55 -5.52 -16.90
N VAL A 259 -3.22 -4.63 -17.62
CA VAL A 259 -3.96 -4.97 -18.86
C VAL A 259 -3.02 -5.13 -20.05
N ASN A 260 -2.02 -4.25 -20.20
CA ASN A 260 -1.15 -4.23 -21.38
C ASN A 260 0.15 -5.00 -21.21
N GLY A 261 0.47 -5.46 -19.99
CA GLY A 261 1.74 -6.09 -19.70
C GLY A 261 2.92 -5.12 -19.78
N THR A 262 4.11 -5.67 -20.01
CA THR A 262 5.34 -4.92 -20.26
C THR A 262 5.74 -5.01 -21.73
N THR A 263 6.69 -4.18 -22.15
CA THR A 263 7.18 -4.17 -23.55
C THR A 263 7.70 -5.53 -24.01
N ASP A 264 8.33 -6.27 -23.11
CA ASP A 264 8.87 -7.61 -23.36
C ASP A 264 7.82 -8.72 -23.25
N ASP A 265 6.79 -8.54 -22.41
CA ASP A 265 5.67 -9.47 -22.28
C ASP A 265 4.33 -8.74 -22.13
N PRO A 266 3.59 -8.55 -23.24
CA PRO A 266 2.29 -7.88 -23.23
C PRO A 266 1.19 -8.62 -22.45
N LYS A 267 1.44 -9.87 -22.03
CA LYS A 267 0.51 -10.69 -21.26
C LYS A 267 0.98 -10.99 -19.84
N ARG A 268 2.10 -10.38 -19.41
CA ARG A 268 2.77 -10.60 -18.12
C ARG A 268 1.80 -10.73 -16.95
N TYR A 269 0.79 -9.86 -16.89
CA TYR A 269 -0.16 -9.78 -15.79
C TYR A 269 -1.56 -10.32 -16.11
N HIS A 270 -1.81 -10.91 -17.28
CA HIS A 270 -3.17 -11.29 -17.70
C HIS A 270 -3.87 -12.28 -16.77
N LYS A 271 -3.11 -13.10 -16.03
CA LYS A 271 -3.65 -14.03 -15.01
C LYS A 271 -4.23 -13.32 -13.78
N VAL A 272 -3.94 -12.03 -13.60
CA VAL A 272 -4.53 -11.20 -12.55
C VAL A 272 -5.97 -10.79 -12.91
N LEU A 273 -6.26 -10.65 -14.21
CA LEU A 273 -7.53 -10.12 -14.70
C LEU A 273 -8.66 -11.11 -14.41
N ASN A 274 -9.71 -10.62 -13.75
CA ASN A 274 -10.91 -11.34 -13.32
C ASN A 274 -10.67 -12.50 -12.34
N ALA A 275 -9.45 -12.63 -11.80
CA ALA A 275 -9.14 -13.62 -10.78
C ALA A 275 -9.79 -13.29 -9.44
N ASP A 276 -9.98 -14.30 -8.58
CA ASP A 276 -10.25 -14.03 -7.17
C ASP A 276 -9.03 -13.39 -6.52
N TYR A 277 -9.23 -12.65 -5.42
CA TYR A 277 -8.16 -11.86 -4.83
C TYR A 277 -6.94 -12.68 -4.39
N LYS A 278 -7.09 -13.94 -3.95
CA LYS A 278 -5.95 -14.76 -3.52
C LYS A 278 -5.10 -15.12 -4.72
N THR A 279 -5.74 -15.59 -5.79
CA THR A 279 -5.08 -15.85 -7.06
C THR A 279 -4.43 -14.57 -7.60
N ALA A 280 -5.15 -13.45 -7.59
CA ALA A 280 -4.64 -12.17 -8.08
C ALA A 280 -3.38 -11.70 -7.32
N CYS A 281 -3.37 -11.79 -5.98
CA CYS A 281 -2.21 -11.44 -5.15
C CYS A 281 -0.98 -12.32 -5.44
N VAL A 282 -1.20 -13.61 -5.73
CA VAL A 282 -0.12 -14.53 -6.07
C VAL A 282 0.39 -14.29 -7.49
N GLU A 283 -0.51 -14.16 -8.47
CA GLU A 283 -0.14 -14.02 -9.87
C GLU A 283 0.50 -12.66 -10.17
N VAL A 284 0.09 -11.58 -9.50
CA VAL A 284 0.74 -10.27 -9.66
C VAL A 284 2.19 -10.30 -9.17
N TRP A 285 2.47 -11.05 -8.10
CA TRP A 285 3.83 -11.23 -7.58
C TRP A 285 4.67 -12.15 -8.48
N LYS A 286 4.11 -13.28 -8.94
CA LYS A 286 4.78 -14.17 -9.91
C LYS A 286 5.14 -13.46 -11.21
N ALA A 287 4.35 -12.46 -11.59
CA ALA A 287 4.59 -11.58 -12.74
C ALA A 287 5.66 -10.50 -12.47
N GLU A 288 6.36 -10.58 -11.32
CA GLU A 288 7.47 -9.73 -10.90
C GLU A 288 7.07 -8.27 -10.60
N TYR A 289 5.82 -8.03 -10.17
CA TYR A 289 5.39 -6.69 -9.73
C TYR A 289 6.20 -6.18 -8.53
N ALA A 290 6.59 -7.10 -7.63
CA ALA A 290 7.40 -6.80 -6.45
C ALA A 290 8.41 -7.94 -6.19
N THR A 291 9.57 -7.60 -5.63
CA THR A 291 10.64 -8.56 -5.30
C THR A 291 10.55 -9.11 -3.88
N GLU A 292 9.68 -8.55 -3.04
CA GLU A 292 9.45 -9.00 -1.66
C GLU A 292 8.77 -10.38 -1.65
N PRO A 293 9.41 -11.43 -1.09
CA PRO A 293 8.83 -12.79 -1.08
C PRO A 293 7.47 -12.90 -0.39
N ASP A 294 7.24 -12.09 0.65
CA ASP A 294 5.98 -12.11 1.41
C ASP A 294 4.90 -11.17 0.84
N TYR A 295 5.12 -10.58 -0.34
CA TYR A 295 4.19 -9.61 -0.94
C TYR A 295 2.75 -10.14 -1.11
N PRO A 296 2.52 -11.37 -1.61
CA PRO A 296 1.16 -11.92 -1.68
C PRO A 296 0.49 -12.00 -0.31
N LYS A 297 1.25 -12.37 0.73
CA LYS A 297 0.74 -12.46 2.09
C LYS A 297 0.35 -11.08 2.63
N LEU A 298 1.18 -10.06 2.42
CA LEU A 298 0.89 -8.68 2.83
C LEU A 298 -0.41 -8.16 2.20
N LEU A 299 -0.61 -8.42 0.91
CA LEU A 299 -1.83 -8.04 0.20
C LEU A 299 -3.06 -8.78 0.75
N ILE A 300 -2.96 -10.10 0.90
CA ILE A 300 -4.05 -10.94 1.43
C ILE A 300 -4.42 -10.50 2.85
N ASP A 301 -3.44 -10.25 3.73
CA ASP A 301 -3.67 -9.80 5.10
C ASP A 301 -4.46 -8.48 5.11
N ILE A 302 -4.09 -7.50 4.28
CA ILE A 302 -4.82 -6.22 4.16
C ILE A 302 -6.25 -6.45 3.66
N ILE A 303 -6.41 -7.28 2.64
CA ILE A 303 -7.73 -7.58 2.05
C ILE A 303 -8.65 -8.24 3.09
N GLU A 304 -8.16 -9.26 3.79
CA GLU A 304 -8.94 -10.00 4.79
C GLU A 304 -9.22 -9.13 6.03
N GLN A 305 -8.23 -8.40 6.54
CA GLN A 305 -8.37 -7.52 7.71
C GLN A 305 -9.42 -6.42 7.48
N HIS A 306 -9.44 -5.83 6.29
CA HIS A 306 -10.35 -4.73 5.95
C HIS A 306 -11.60 -5.18 5.17
N LYS A 307 -11.75 -6.49 4.97
CA LYS A 307 -12.87 -7.12 4.25
C LYS A 307 -13.07 -6.51 2.85
N LEU A 308 -11.98 -6.33 2.11
CA LEU A 308 -11.98 -5.63 0.82
C LEU A 308 -12.65 -6.44 -0.30
N GLN A 309 -12.83 -7.76 -0.14
CA GLN A 309 -13.54 -8.62 -1.10
C GLN A 309 -14.97 -8.16 -1.42
N LYS A 310 -15.57 -7.35 -0.54
CA LYS A 310 -16.89 -6.73 -0.80
C LYS A 310 -16.85 -5.81 -2.01
N TYR A 311 -15.72 -5.17 -2.30
CA TYR A 311 -15.56 -4.28 -3.46
C TYR A 311 -15.42 -5.07 -4.75
N ASP A 312 -14.83 -6.27 -4.72
CA ASP A 312 -14.82 -7.16 -5.89
C ASP A 312 -16.26 -7.56 -6.27
N GLN A 313 -17.08 -7.87 -5.27
CA GLN A 313 -18.49 -8.21 -5.48
C GLN A 313 -19.30 -7.02 -6.05
N MET A 314 -18.96 -5.80 -5.66
CA MET A 314 -19.58 -4.58 -6.20
C MET A 314 -19.17 -4.29 -7.66
N GLY A 315 -17.94 -4.69 -8.03
CA GLY A 315 -17.40 -4.55 -9.38
C GLY A 315 -17.80 -5.67 -10.33
N ARG A 316 -18.24 -6.84 -9.82
CA ARG A 316 -18.70 -7.95 -10.66
C ARG A 316 -19.95 -7.56 -11.43
N ILE A 317 -19.81 -7.58 -12.75
CA ILE A 317 -20.92 -7.52 -13.70
C ILE A 317 -21.17 -8.94 -14.16
N GLU A 318 -22.27 -9.52 -13.71
CA GLU A 318 -22.68 -10.87 -14.10
C GLU A 318 -23.84 -10.79 -15.09
N LYS A 319 -23.93 -11.75 -16.02
CA LYS A 319 -25.11 -11.84 -16.88
C LYS A 319 -26.31 -12.26 -16.05
N ALA A 320 -27.46 -11.67 -16.34
CA ALA A 320 -28.74 -12.03 -15.77
C ALA A 320 -29.74 -12.37 -16.87
N THR A 321 -30.63 -13.32 -16.60
CA THR A 321 -31.72 -13.68 -17.51
C THR A 321 -33.03 -13.11 -16.99
N ILE A 322 -33.78 -12.42 -17.84
CA ILE A 322 -35.12 -11.92 -17.52
C ILE A 322 -36.13 -12.83 -18.20
N GLU A 323 -37.05 -13.40 -17.43
CA GLU A 323 -38.12 -14.27 -17.92
C GLU A 323 -39.50 -13.69 -17.63
N LEU A 324 -40.38 -13.76 -18.61
CA LEU A 324 -41.80 -13.44 -18.48
C LEU A 324 -42.58 -14.74 -18.61
N ASN A 325 -43.30 -15.14 -17.55
CA ASN A 325 -44.02 -16.40 -17.46
C ASN A 325 -43.15 -17.62 -17.85
N GLY A 326 -41.90 -17.65 -17.37
CA GLY A 326 -40.95 -18.73 -17.63
C GLY A 326 -40.33 -18.75 -19.04
N LYS A 327 -40.59 -17.74 -19.87
CA LYS A 327 -39.94 -17.58 -21.19
C LYS A 327 -38.91 -16.46 -21.13
N LYS A 328 -37.69 -16.73 -21.60
CA LYS A 328 -36.61 -15.73 -21.72
C LYS A 328 -37.07 -14.56 -22.61
N VAL A 329 -37.02 -13.35 -22.05
CA VAL A 329 -37.33 -12.09 -22.73
C VAL A 329 -36.06 -11.44 -23.22
N CYS A 330 -35.08 -11.26 -22.32
CA CYS A 330 -33.81 -10.63 -22.65
C CYS A 330 -32.70 -11.03 -21.67
N GLU A 331 -31.46 -10.66 -22.01
CA GLU A 331 -30.34 -10.64 -21.07
C GLU A 331 -30.24 -9.25 -20.43
N GLY A 332 -29.88 -9.25 -19.16
CA GLY A 332 -29.48 -8.07 -18.40
C GLY A 332 -28.15 -8.30 -17.70
N THR A 333 -27.81 -7.38 -16.83
CA THR A 333 -26.60 -7.41 -16.01
C THR A 333 -26.97 -7.32 -14.54
N PHE A 334 -26.42 -8.20 -13.72
CA PHE A 334 -26.47 -8.14 -12.28
C PHE A 334 -25.20 -7.48 -11.75
N ALA A 335 -25.36 -6.35 -11.06
CA ALA A 335 -24.28 -5.63 -10.38
C ALA A 335 -24.85 -4.88 -9.17
N ASN A 336 -24.11 -4.85 -8.06
CA ASN A 336 -24.52 -4.12 -6.83
C ASN A 336 -25.91 -4.47 -6.30
N GLY A 337 -26.33 -5.73 -6.42
CA GLY A 337 -27.66 -6.18 -5.97
C GLY A 337 -28.81 -5.76 -6.89
N LEU A 338 -28.53 -5.13 -8.02
CA LEU A 338 -29.52 -4.72 -9.01
C LEU A 338 -29.33 -5.52 -10.30
N VAL A 339 -30.44 -5.97 -10.87
CA VAL A 339 -30.48 -6.44 -12.25
C VAL A 339 -30.92 -5.28 -13.13
N THR A 340 -30.09 -4.88 -14.09
CA THR A 340 -30.43 -3.88 -15.10
C THR A 340 -30.59 -4.52 -16.47
N ALA A 341 -31.58 -4.11 -17.24
CA ALA A 341 -31.79 -4.61 -18.60
C ALA A 341 -32.39 -3.52 -19.51
N PRO A 342 -32.43 -3.75 -20.84
CA PRO A 342 -33.01 -2.80 -21.78
C PRO A 342 -34.47 -2.47 -21.42
N VAL A 343 -34.74 -1.20 -21.12
CA VAL A 343 -36.06 -0.71 -20.68
C VAL A 343 -37.12 -1.03 -21.71
N ARG A 344 -36.82 -0.74 -22.98
CA ARG A 344 -37.74 -0.95 -24.10
C ARG A 344 -38.19 -2.40 -24.22
N VAL A 345 -37.25 -3.34 -24.15
CA VAL A 345 -37.51 -4.78 -24.35
C VAL A 345 -38.44 -5.32 -23.26
N ILE A 346 -38.19 -4.96 -22.00
CA ILE A 346 -39.05 -5.39 -20.88
C ILE A 346 -40.43 -4.74 -20.98
N ALA A 347 -40.49 -3.43 -21.21
CA ALA A 347 -41.75 -2.69 -21.24
C ALA A 347 -42.64 -3.12 -22.42
N GLU A 348 -42.07 -3.32 -23.62
CA GLU A 348 -42.82 -3.81 -24.78
C GLU A 348 -43.30 -5.26 -24.57
N ALA A 349 -42.49 -6.14 -23.95
CA ALA A 349 -42.91 -7.49 -23.58
C ALA A 349 -44.09 -7.51 -22.58
N LEU A 350 -44.21 -6.46 -21.76
CA LEU A 350 -45.33 -6.26 -20.83
C LEU A 350 -46.49 -5.45 -21.43
N GLY A 351 -46.44 -5.09 -22.71
CA GLY A 351 -47.48 -4.31 -23.39
C GLY A 351 -47.54 -2.83 -22.96
N ALA A 352 -46.48 -2.31 -22.33
CA ALA A 352 -46.42 -0.94 -21.86
C ALA A 352 -45.88 0.03 -22.93
N LYS A 353 -46.33 1.29 -22.87
CA LYS A 353 -45.85 2.36 -23.76
C LYS A 353 -44.51 2.90 -23.28
N VAL A 354 -43.53 2.96 -24.19
CA VAL A 354 -42.17 3.46 -23.88
C VAL A 354 -41.97 4.83 -24.50
N GLY A 355 -41.36 5.73 -23.72
CA GLY A 355 -40.95 7.06 -24.17
C GLY A 355 -39.56 7.43 -23.66
N TYR A 356 -39.05 8.56 -24.12
CA TYR A 356 -37.79 9.15 -23.69
C TYR A 356 -37.98 10.67 -23.59
N ASP A 357 -37.66 11.27 -22.45
CA ASP A 357 -37.89 12.70 -22.19
C ASP A 357 -36.67 13.59 -22.51
N GLY A 358 -35.65 13.03 -23.16
CA GLY A 358 -34.36 13.68 -23.41
C GLY A 358 -33.29 13.36 -22.37
N LYS A 359 -33.67 12.88 -21.18
CA LYS A 359 -32.74 12.51 -20.10
C LYS A 359 -32.95 11.08 -19.57
N LYS A 360 -34.19 10.62 -19.51
CA LYS A 360 -34.59 9.34 -18.90
C LYS A 360 -35.65 8.63 -19.75
N ALA A 361 -35.70 7.31 -19.61
CA ALA A 361 -36.76 6.52 -20.20
C ALA A 361 -38.05 6.66 -19.37
N THR A 362 -39.20 6.58 -20.04
CA THR A 362 -40.53 6.57 -19.40
C THR A 362 -41.29 5.30 -19.80
N VAL A 363 -42.03 4.71 -18.86
CA VAL A 363 -42.92 3.56 -19.11
C VAL A 363 -44.32 3.93 -18.63
N ASN A 364 -45.32 3.84 -19.52
CA ASN A 364 -46.69 4.31 -19.29
C ASN A 364 -46.74 5.75 -18.74
N GLY A 365 -45.86 6.62 -19.25
CA GLY A 365 -45.74 8.02 -18.81
C GLY A 365 -45.01 8.22 -17.47
N LYS A 366 -44.59 7.16 -16.77
CA LYS A 366 -43.79 7.24 -15.54
C LYS A 366 -42.31 7.24 -15.86
N THR A 367 -41.56 8.19 -15.31
CA THR A 367 -40.09 8.25 -15.43
C THR A 367 -39.44 7.10 -14.68
N ILE A 368 -38.52 6.39 -15.34
CA ILE A 368 -37.78 5.28 -14.73
C ILE A 368 -36.54 5.81 -14.01
N VAL A 369 -36.48 5.59 -12.69
CA VAL A 369 -35.33 5.97 -11.87
C VAL A 369 -34.16 5.03 -12.14
N GLY A 370 -32.95 5.58 -12.18
CA GLY A 370 -31.73 4.81 -12.46
C GLY A 370 -31.56 4.39 -13.93
N SER A 371 -32.34 4.95 -14.86
CA SER A 371 -32.14 4.69 -16.28
C SER A 371 -30.83 5.31 -16.79
N GLN A 372 -30.03 4.54 -17.52
CA GLN A 372 -28.81 4.98 -18.19
C GLN A 372 -28.87 4.64 -19.67
N THR A 373 -28.42 5.55 -20.54
CA THR A 373 -28.38 5.30 -21.99
C THR A 373 -26.97 4.86 -22.40
N LEU A 374 -26.87 3.69 -23.00
CA LEU A 374 -25.63 3.14 -23.56
C LEU A 374 -25.88 2.75 -25.02
N GLY A 375 -25.10 3.31 -25.96
CA GLY A 375 -25.24 3.00 -27.39
C GLY A 375 -26.65 3.25 -27.94
N GLY A 376 -27.35 4.30 -27.46
CA GLY A 376 -28.72 4.61 -27.85
C GLY A 376 -29.80 3.74 -27.20
N THR A 377 -29.43 2.76 -26.38
CA THR A 377 -30.37 1.91 -25.63
C THR A 377 -30.44 2.34 -24.17
N ALA A 378 -31.65 2.55 -23.66
CA ALA A 378 -31.87 2.83 -22.24
C ALA A 378 -31.92 1.52 -21.44
N TYR A 379 -31.14 1.46 -20.37
CA TYR A 379 -31.09 0.36 -19.38
C TYR A 379 -31.55 0.89 -18.03
N ALA A 380 -32.28 0.10 -17.26
CA ALA A 380 -32.68 0.48 -15.91
C ALA A 380 -32.88 -0.76 -15.02
N PRO A 381 -33.00 -0.59 -13.69
CA PRO A 381 -33.34 -1.69 -12.79
C PRO A 381 -34.64 -2.38 -13.24
N VAL A 382 -34.62 -3.71 -13.40
CA VAL A 382 -35.75 -4.49 -13.94
C VAL A 382 -37.02 -4.24 -13.14
N ARG A 383 -36.93 -4.18 -11.81
CA ARG A 383 -38.07 -3.92 -10.92
C ARG A 383 -38.78 -2.60 -11.26
N GLU A 384 -38.02 -1.51 -11.43
CA GLU A 384 -38.58 -0.19 -11.75
C GLU A 384 -39.36 -0.21 -13.07
N VAL A 385 -38.81 -0.88 -14.09
CA VAL A 385 -39.46 -1.01 -15.40
C VAL A 385 -40.76 -1.82 -15.30
N VAL A 386 -40.71 -2.95 -14.58
CA VAL A 386 -41.84 -3.88 -14.40
C VAL A 386 -42.98 -3.24 -13.61
N GLU A 387 -42.66 -2.57 -12.50
CA GLU A 387 -43.64 -1.88 -11.67
C GLU A 387 -44.27 -0.68 -12.41
N ALA A 388 -43.47 0.07 -13.19
CA ALA A 388 -44.00 1.15 -14.03
C ALA A 388 -44.91 0.64 -15.15
N ALA A 389 -44.63 -0.56 -15.69
CA ALA A 389 -45.50 -1.26 -16.64
C ALA A 389 -46.79 -1.80 -16.00
N GLY A 390 -46.95 -1.73 -14.68
CA GLY A 390 -48.13 -2.22 -13.97
C GLY A 390 -48.13 -3.73 -13.78
N SER A 391 -46.94 -4.36 -13.74
CA SER A 391 -46.73 -5.77 -13.43
C SER A 391 -45.82 -5.91 -12.20
N ARG A 392 -45.46 -7.15 -11.82
CA ARG A 392 -44.57 -7.40 -10.67
C ARG A 392 -43.49 -8.42 -10.97
N VAL A 393 -42.33 -8.21 -10.36
CA VAL A 393 -41.27 -9.24 -10.28
C VAL A 393 -41.74 -10.31 -9.31
N THR A 394 -41.78 -11.56 -9.75
CA THR A 394 -42.30 -12.70 -8.97
C THR A 394 -41.21 -13.55 -8.35
N SER A 395 -40.00 -13.55 -8.91
CA SER A 395 -38.87 -14.30 -8.34
C SER A 395 -37.52 -13.70 -8.69
N TRP A 396 -36.54 -13.99 -7.84
CA TRP A 396 -35.11 -13.77 -8.08
C TRP A 396 -34.35 -15.04 -7.69
N ASP A 397 -33.71 -15.67 -8.67
CA ASP A 397 -32.72 -16.72 -8.41
C ASP A 397 -31.33 -16.08 -8.36
N GLY A 398 -30.79 -15.96 -7.14
CA GLY A 398 -29.47 -15.40 -6.91
C GLY A 398 -28.32 -16.26 -7.45
N LYS A 399 -28.51 -17.56 -7.68
CA LYS A 399 -27.47 -18.46 -8.18
C LYS A 399 -27.45 -18.48 -9.71
N GLU A 400 -28.63 -18.58 -10.33
CA GLU A 400 -28.79 -18.58 -11.79
C GLU A 400 -28.86 -17.17 -12.40
N ARG A 401 -28.91 -16.14 -11.55
CA ARG A 401 -29.11 -14.73 -11.93
C ARG A 401 -30.36 -14.56 -12.79
N LYS A 402 -31.46 -15.16 -12.37
CA LYS A 402 -32.72 -15.17 -13.11
C LYS A 402 -33.79 -14.33 -12.42
N VAL A 403 -34.39 -13.41 -13.16
CA VAL A 403 -35.54 -12.61 -12.72
C VAL A 403 -36.80 -13.15 -13.37
N GLY A 404 -37.76 -13.60 -12.56
CA GLY A 404 -39.10 -13.97 -13.01
C GLY A 404 -40.07 -12.80 -12.95
N ILE A 405 -40.84 -12.61 -14.01
CA ILE A 405 -41.91 -11.61 -14.14
C ILE A 405 -43.19 -12.35 -14.53
N THR A 406 -44.33 -11.91 -14.02
CA THR A 406 -45.65 -12.33 -14.53
C THR A 406 -46.46 -11.10 -14.91
N PHE A 407 -47.43 -11.30 -15.81
CA PHE A 407 -48.50 -10.32 -15.97
C PHE A 407 -49.27 -10.17 -14.63
N ASN A 408 -49.85 -9.00 -14.42
CA ASN A 408 -50.86 -8.82 -13.39
C ASN A 408 -52.20 -9.42 -13.84
#